data_AF-A0A1B8CPT8-F1
#
_entry.id   AF-A0A1B8CPT8-F1
#
_cell.length_a   1.000
_cell.length_b   1.000
_cell.length_c   1.000
_cell.angle_alpha   90.00
_cell.angle_beta   90.00
_cell.angle_gamma   90.00
#
_symmetry.space_group_name_H-M   'P 1'
#
loop_
_entity.id
_entity.type
_entity.pdbx_description
1 polymer ?
#
loop_
_entity_poly.entity_id
_entity_poly.type
_entity_poly.pdbx_seq_one_letter_code
_entity_poly.pdbx_strand_id
1 'polypeptide(L)'
;MLIRRMYADDKFISGASVDEVRAHFQAWAPQNLEARLRPDTACTISDVSHLSVDTTPRYNYCLFVDEICLESASHPEALGPVVKLVCRDWVSPWSPEERLQGVHPLFHDGITEYDEEDVGWMYMPILVYMDKYENFHDWGWSDVYVRPPFIDGSEDETNMVGHWRGKKVVGQEKGVSGT
;
A
#
# COMPACT_ATOMS: atom_id res chain seq x y z
N MET A 1 -14.55 -7.10 -23.74
CA MET A 1 -13.50 -7.36 -22.74
C MET A 1 -13.92 -6.63 -21.46
N LEU A 2 -14.54 -7.34 -20.51
CA LEU A 2 -15.06 -6.71 -19.28
C LEU A 2 -13.93 -6.61 -18.26
N ILE A 3 -13.38 -5.41 -18.11
CA ILE A 3 -12.59 -5.04 -16.94
C ILE A 3 -13.56 -5.01 -15.75
N ARG A 4 -13.68 -6.12 -15.02
CA ARG A 4 -14.55 -6.22 -13.84
C ARG A 4 -13.89 -5.50 -12.66
N ARG A 5 -14.34 -4.26 -12.42
CA ARG A 5 -14.35 -3.47 -11.18
C ARG A 5 -13.07 -3.50 -10.33
N MET A 6 -12.27 -2.45 -10.46
CA MET A 6 -11.55 -1.84 -9.34
C MET A 6 -12.62 -1.32 -8.36
N TYR A 7 -12.70 -1.87 -7.14
CA TYR A 7 -13.69 -1.45 -6.15
C TYR A 7 -13.14 -0.22 -5.42
N ALA A 8 -13.43 0.97 -5.94
CA ALA A 8 -13.32 2.20 -5.16
C ALA A 8 -14.60 2.30 -4.30
N ASP A 9 -14.51 2.00 -3.01
CA ASP A 9 -15.60 2.30 -2.09
C ASP A 9 -15.58 3.81 -1.79
N ASP A 10 -16.16 4.59 -2.71
CA ASP A 10 -16.11 6.06 -2.73
C ASP A 10 -16.66 6.74 -1.46
N LYS A 11 -17.37 6.01 -0.59
CA LYS A 11 -18.01 6.59 0.59
C LYS A 11 -17.14 6.59 1.86
N PHE A 12 -16.00 5.89 1.88
CA PHE A 12 -15.24 5.68 3.12
C PHE A 12 -13.78 6.18 3.10
N ILE A 13 -13.20 6.57 1.95
CA ILE A 13 -11.73 6.52 1.79
C ILE A 13 -11.12 7.86 1.31
N SER A 14 -11.61 8.99 1.81
CA SER A 14 -10.83 10.24 1.78
C SER A 14 -10.24 10.46 3.17
N GLY A 15 -8.93 10.25 3.31
CA GLY A 15 -8.21 10.42 4.59
C GLY A 15 -8.17 9.18 5.49
N ALA A 16 -8.58 8.01 4.99
CA ALA A 16 -8.43 6.75 5.72
C ALA A 16 -6.95 6.38 5.91
N SER A 17 -6.63 5.83 7.07
CA SER A 17 -5.33 5.24 7.38
C SER A 17 -5.17 3.86 6.73
N VAL A 18 -3.92 3.40 6.59
CA VAL A 18 -3.63 2.03 6.11
C VAL A 18 -4.28 0.98 7.02
N ASP A 19 -4.32 1.21 8.32
CA ASP A 19 -4.94 0.31 9.30
C ASP A 19 -6.46 0.19 9.09
N GLU A 20 -7.15 1.29 8.83
CA GLU A 20 -8.59 1.29 8.52
C GLU A 20 -8.89 0.57 7.19
N VAL A 21 -8.06 0.81 6.17
CA VAL A 21 -8.17 0.12 4.87
C VAL A 21 -7.93 -1.38 5.05
N ARG A 22 -6.93 -1.77 5.84
CA ARG A 22 -6.64 -3.18 6.14
C ARG A 22 -7.80 -3.84 6.88
N ALA A 23 -8.35 -3.19 7.90
CA ALA A 23 -9.50 -3.70 8.65
C ALA A 23 -10.74 -3.88 7.76
N HIS A 24 -11.00 -2.92 6.87
CA HIS A 24 -12.06 -3.05 5.87
C HIS A 24 -11.80 -4.24 4.94
N PHE A 25 -10.57 -4.38 4.44
CA PHE A 25 -10.20 -5.46 3.53
C PHE A 25 -10.30 -6.85 4.17
N GLN A 26 -9.87 -6.98 5.43
CA GLN A 26 -10.03 -8.19 6.25
C GLN A 26 -11.51 -8.58 6.40
N ALA A 27 -12.41 -7.62 6.60
CA ALA A 27 -13.84 -7.89 6.69
C ALA A 27 -14.46 -8.24 5.32
N TRP A 28 -14.01 -7.58 4.25
CA TRP A 28 -14.54 -7.73 2.90
C TRP A 28 -14.15 -9.06 2.23
N ALA A 29 -12.91 -9.50 2.36
CA ALA A 29 -12.39 -10.67 1.67
C ALA A 29 -13.23 -11.95 1.87
N PRO A 30 -13.57 -12.39 3.10
CA PRO A 30 -14.39 -13.58 3.32
C PRO A 30 -15.82 -13.40 2.79
N GLN A 31 -16.42 -12.21 2.96
CA GLN A 31 -17.77 -11.92 2.44
C GLN A 31 -17.80 -12.00 0.91
N ASN A 32 -16.76 -11.49 0.25
CA ASN A 32 -16.64 -11.54 -1.20
C ASN A 32 -16.44 -12.96 -1.72
N LEU A 33 -15.66 -13.78 -1.01
CA LEU A 33 -15.46 -15.19 -1.35
C LEU A 33 -16.76 -15.97 -1.26
N GLU A 34 -17.50 -15.83 -0.16
CA GLU A 34 -18.82 -16.47 0.05
C GLU A 34 -19.82 -16.09 -1.03
N ALA A 35 -19.93 -14.79 -1.36
CA ALA A 35 -20.83 -14.31 -2.40
C ALA A 35 -20.51 -14.86 -3.81
N ARG A 36 -19.32 -15.43 -4.02
CA ARG A 36 -18.88 -16.04 -5.29
C ARG A 36 -19.01 -17.56 -5.29
N LEU A 37 -19.33 -18.20 -4.16
CA LEU A 37 -19.66 -19.61 -4.13
C LEU A 37 -20.96 -19.86 -4.91
N ARG A 38 -21.03 -21.00 -5.61
CA ARG A 38 -22.27 -21.38 -6.31
C ARG A 38 -23.30 -21.88 -5.29
N PRO A 39 -24.60 -21.66 -5.52
CA PRO A 39 -25.66 -22.05 -4.58
C PRO A 39 -25.66 -23.54 -4.18
N ASP A 40 -25.16 -24.42 -5.06
CA ASP A 40 -25.16 -25.87 -4.87
C ASP A 40 -23.80 -26.44 -4.45
N THR A 41 -22.85 -25.57 -4.08
CA THR A 41 -21.52 -25.98 -3.65
C THR A 41 -21.57 -26.36 -2.17
N ALA A 42 -21.32 -27.63 -1.84
CA ALA A 42 -21.17 -28.11 -0.46
C ALA A 42 -19.84 -27.67 0.21
N CYS A 43 -18.97 -27.01 -0.55
CA CYS A 43 -17.68 -26.47 -0.12
C CYS A 43 -17.92 -25.18 0.69
N THR A 44 -17.66 -25.21 1.99
CA THR A 44 -17.63 -24.04 2.87
C THR A 44 -16.35 -23.21 2.63
N ILE A 45 -16.24 -21.95 3.10
CA ILE A 45 -14.95 -21.21 3.10
C ILE A 45 -13.80 -22.11 3.62
N SER A 46 -14.03 -22.91 4.67
CA SER A 46 -13.02 -23.82 5.24
C SER A 46 -12.63 -24.96 4.30
N ASP A 47 -13.49 -25.36 3.37
CA ASP A 47 -13.20 -26.38 2.36
C ASP A 47 -12.50 -25.79 1.11
N VAL A 48 -12.66 -24.49 0.88
CA VAL A 48 -11.98 -23.74 -0.20
C VAL A 48 -10.50 -23.50 0.15
N SER A 49 -10.09 -23.65 1.42
CA SER A 49 -8.73 -23.39 1.91
C SER A 49 -7.64 -24.34 1.41
N HIS A 50 -7.94 -25.19 0.42
CA HIS A 50 -6.95 -26.08 -0.21
C HIS A 50 -6.99 -26.10 -1.75
N LEU A 51 -7.91 -25.37 -2.39
CA LEU A 51 -8.07 -25.36 -3.86
C LEU A 51 -7.65 -24.04 -4.53
N SER A 52 -6.71 -23.30 -3.95
CA SER A 52 -5.96 -22.19 -4.59
C SER A 52 -6.73 -20.89 -4.89
N VAL A 53 -7.92 -20.67 -4.32
CA VAL A 53 -8.72 -19.45 -4.62
C VAL A 53 -8.41 -18.32 -3.62
N ASP A 54 -8.21 -18.66 -2.36
CA ASP A 54 -7.80 -17.77 -1.26
C ASP A 54 -6.30 -17.42 -1.30
N THR A 55 -5.48 -18.24 -1.95
CA THR A 55 -4.07 -17.93 -2.24
C THR A 55 -3.89 -16.95 -3.41
N THR A 56 -4.96 -16.59 -4.14
CA THR A 56 -4.80 -15.62 -5.23
C THR A 56 -4.45 -14.24 -4.67
N PRO A 57 -3.43 -13.55 -5.22
CA PRO A 57 -2.92 -12.30 -4.65
C PRO A 57 -3.99 -11.23 -4.40
N ARG A 58 -5.06 -11.20 -5.21
CA ARG A 58 -6.23 -10.31 -5.06
C ARG A 58 -6.98 -10.40 -3.71
N TYR A 59 -6.83 -11.49 -2.97
CA TYR A 59 -7.46 -11.66 -1.66
C TYR A 59 -6.48 -11.45 -0.51
N ASN A 60 -5.18 -11.42 -0.79
CA ASN A 60 -4.13 -11.22 0.21
C ASN A 60 -3.61 -9.78 0.21
N TYR A 61 -3.73 -9.07 -0.93
CA TYR A 61 -3.24 -7.71 -1.08
C TYR A 61 -4.32 -6.80 -1.69
N CYS A 62 -4.45 -5.59 -1.16
CA CYS A 62 -5.30 -4.55 -1.75
C CYS A 62 -4.47 -3.34 -2.18
N LEU A 63 -4.97 -2.63 -3.19
CA LEU A 63 -4.40 -1.37 -3.63
C LEU A 63 -5.05 -0.24 -2.87
N PHE A 64 -4.25 0.66 -2.34
CA PHE A 64 -4.69 1.86 -1.63
C PHE A 64 -3.99 3.09 -2.22
N VAL A 65 -4.74 4.17 -2.39
CA VAL A 65 -4.26 5.43 -2.96
C VAL A 65 -4.49 6.52 -1.93
N ASP A 66 -3.41 7.11 -1.44
CA ASP A 66 -3.43 8.29 -0.57
C ASP A 66 -2.97 9.55 -1.31
N GLU A 67 -2.83 10.64 -0.58
CA GLU A 67 -2.40 11.93 -1.15
C GLU A 67 -1.01 11.85 -1.81
N ILE A 68 -0.04 11.11 -1.22
CA ILE A 68 1.30 10.95 -1.81
C ILE A 68 1.20 10.19 -3.15
N CYS A 69 0.36 9.15 -3.20
CA CYS A 69 0.09 8.42 -4.44
C CYS A 69 -0.51 9.34 -5.51
N LEU A 70 -1.49 10.18 -5.15
CA LEU A 70 -2.09 11.15 -6.09
C LEU A 70 -1.08 12.20 -6.56
N GLU A 71 -0.25 12.73 -5.66
CA GLU A 71 0.81 13.69 -5.99
C GLU A 71 1.81 13.08 -6.99
N SER A 72 2.22 11.82 -6.78
CA SER A 72 3.18 11.12 -7.64
C SER A 72 2.76 11.07 -9.11
N ALA A 73 1.45 11.06 -9.40
CA ALA A 73 0.94 11.01 -10.76
C ALA A 73 1.18 12.30 -11.56
N SER A 74 1.40 13.42 -10.85
CA SER A 74 1.57 14.75 -11.46
C SER A 74 2.90 15.42 -11.12
N HIS A 75 3.68 14.86 -10.19
CA HIS A 75 4.94 15.46 -9.76
C HIS A 75 6.02 15.30 -10.84
N PRO A 76 6.67 16.38 -11.32
CA PRO A 76 7.69 16.31 -12.37
C PRO A 76 8.93 15.47 -12.05
N GLU A 77 9.18 15.22 -10.76
CA GLU A 77 10.33 14.50 -10.22
C GLU A 77 9.96 13.07 -9.78
N ALA A 78 8.68 12.70 -9.81
CA ALA A 78 8.26 11.34 -9.48
C ALA A 78 8.58 10.38 -10.63
N LEU A 79 8.90 9.14 -10.30
CA LEU A 79 9.12 8.05 -11.26
C LEU A 79 7.83 7.59 -11.97
N GLY A 80 6.71 8.25 -11.69
CA GLY A 80 5.38 7.97 -12.22
C GLY A 80 4.35 7.71 -11.11
N PRO A 81 3.11 7.35 -11.48
CA PRO A 81 2.06 7.06 -10.50
C PRO A 81 2.41 5.81 -9.69
N VAL A 82 2.42 5.96 -8.36
CA VAL A 82 2.53 4.85 -7.42
C VAL A 82 1.22 4.62 -6.68
N VAL A 83 1.06 3.41 -6.16
CA VAL A 83 -0.01 3.03 -5.23
C VAL A 83 0.61 2.35 -4.01
N LYS A 84 -0.12 2.31 -2.90
CA LYS A 84 0.22 1.44 -1.77
C LYS A 84 -0.35 0.05 -2.03
N LEU A 85 0.49 -0.97 -1.88
CA LEU A 85 0.06 -2.35 -1.78
C LEU A 85 0.00 -2.74 -0.30
N VAL A 86 -1.18 -3.06 0.21
CA VAL A 86 -1.42 -3.36 1.62
C VAL A 86 -1.63 -4.85 1.80
N CYS A 87 -0.87 -5.47 2.72
CA CYS A 87 -1.02 -6.86 3.10
C CYS A 87 -2.20 -7.02 4.07
N ARG A 88 -3.17 -7.89 3.72
CA ARG A 88 -4.42 -8.11 4.46
C ARG A 88 -4.15 -8.58 5.89
N ASP A 89 -3.35 -9.61 6.03
CA ASP A 89 -3.19 -10.36 7.28
C ASP A 89 -1.93 -9.94 8.05
N TRP A 90 -1.27 -8.87 7.61
CA TRP A 90 -0.15 -8.33 8.36
C TRP A 90 -0.62 -7.84 9.73
N VAL A 91 0.14 -8.20 10.76
CA VAL A 91 -0.05 -7.78 12.13
C VAL A 91 1.26 -7.15 12.60
N SER A 92 1.16 -5.95 13.17
CA SER A 92 2.30 -5.27 13.77
C SER A 92 2.99 -6.19 14.79
N PRO A 93 4.31 -6.42 14.67
CA PRO A 93 5.06 -7.15 15.69
C PRO A 93 5.19 -6.33 16.99
N TRP A 94 5.01 -5.00 16.90
CA TRP A 94 5.12 -4.06 17.99
C TRP A 94 3.82 -3.92 18.78
N SER A 95 3.95 -3.77 20.10
CA SER A 95 2.85 -3.46 21.00
C SER A 95 2.29 -2.05 20.73
N PRO A 96 1.04 -1.76 21.15
CA PRO A 96 0.49 -0.41 21.07
C PRO A 96 1.39 0.65 21.70
N GLU A 97 2.05 0.33 22.83
CA GLU A 97 2.97 1.24 23.52
C GLU A 97 4.25 1.50 22.73
N GLU A 98 4.80 0.48 22.06
CA GLU A 98 5.98 0.63 21.19
C GLU A 98 5.66 1.48 19.97
N ARG A 99 4.45 1.35 19.39
CA ARG A 99 3.99 2.18 18.27
C ARG A 99 3.86 3.66 18.63
N LEU A 100 3.74 4.02 19.92
CA LEU A 100 3.71 5.41 20.38
C LEU A 100 5.08 6.11 20.29
N GLN A 101 6.16 5.38 20.02
CA GLN A 101 7.49 5.97 19.78
C GLN A 101 7.52 6.85 18.52
N GLY A 102 6.53 6.69 17.64
CA GLY A 102 6.39 7.47 16.42
C GLY A 102 7.19 6.88 15.26
N VAL A 103 6.89 7.36 14.06
CA VAL A 103 7.54 6.88 12.83
C VAL A 103 8.96 7.41 12.76
N HIS A 104 9.90 6.54 12.39
CA HIS A 104 11.29 6.93 12.18
C HIS A 104 11.39 7.96 11.02
N PRO A 105 12.13 9.09 11.16
CA PRO A 105 12.04 10.22 10.22
C PRO A 105 12.37 9.93 8.75
N LEU A 106 13.18 8.91 8.48
CA LEU A 106 13.55 8.49 7.12
C LEU A 106 12.48 7.64 6.43
N PHE A 107 11.52 7.10 7.19
CA PHE A 107 10.53 6.16 6.69
C PHE A 107 9.13 6.77 6.70
N HIS A 108 8.24 6.23 5.87
CA HIS A 108 6.83 6.66 5.87
C HIS A 108 5.98 5.90 6.90
N ASP A 109 6.53 4.83 7.48
CA ASP A 109 5.94 4.07 8.58
C ASP A 109 7.02 3.23 9.30
N GLY A 110 6.68 2.65 10.44
CA GLY A 110 7.59 1.86 11.26
C GLY A 110 8.45 2.72 12.19
N ILE A 111 8.91 2.12 13.29
CA ILE A 111 9.48 2.84 14.43
C ILE A 111 11.02 2.72 14.50
N THR A 112 11.60 1.78 13.77
CA THR A 112 13.05 1.51 13.78
C THR A 112 13.78 2.18 12.63
N GLU A 113 15.10 2.24 12.74
CA GLU A 113 16.00 2.70 11.68
C GLU A 113 16.28 1.64 10.60
N TYR A 114 15.79 0.40 10.76
CA TYR A 114 16.11 -0.73 9.88
C TYR A 114 15.22 -0.76 8.63
N ASP A 115 15.81 -0.67 7.45
CA ASP A 115 15.10 -0.74 6.16
C ASP A 115 14.31 -2.06 5.94
N GLU A 116 14.63 -3.12 6.67
CA GLU A 116 13.93 -4.41 6.63
C GLU A 116 12.64 -4.45 7.49
N GLU A 117 12.34 -3.43 8.30
CA GLU A 117 11.13 -3.42 9.14
C GLU A 117 9.86 -3.52 8.28
N ASP A 118 9.11 -4.61 8.46
CA ASP A 118 7.84 -4.84 7.78
C ASP A 118 6.71 -4.02 8.42
N VAL A 119 6.14 -3.08 7.67
CA VAL A 119 5.03 -2.22 8.10
C VAL A 119 3.69 -2.66 7.49
N GLY A 120 3.67 -3.79 6.79
CA GLY A 120 2.46 -4.39 6.22
C GLY A 120 1.90 -3.66 5.00
N TRP A 121 2.68 -2.75 4.42
CA TRP A 121 2.39 -2.11 3.15
C TRP A 121 3.68 -1.62 2.48
N MET A 122 3.68 -1.51 1.16
CA MET A 122 4.78 -0.94 0.39
C MET A 122 4.28 -0.07 -0.76
N TYR A 123 5.13 0.78 -1.33
CA TYR A 123 4.82 1.43 -2.60
C TYR A 123 5.01 0.47 -3.77
N MET A 124 4.24 0.70 -4.83
CA MET A 124 4.35 -0.04 -6.08
C MET A 124 3.99 0.90 -7.23
N PRO A 125 4.88 1.09 -8.22
CA PRO A 125 4.53 1.75 -9.47
C PRO A 125 3.37 1.04 -10.14
N ILE A 126 2.36 1.78 -10.59
CA ILE A 126 1.17 1.15 -11.21
C ILE A 126 1.53 0.34 -12.47
N LEU A 127 2.61 0.73 -13.15
CA LEU A 127 3.12 0.07 -14.35
C LEU A 127 3.61 -1.36 -14.12
N VAL A 128 4.04 -1.70 -12.89
CA VAL A 128 4.49 -3.06 -12.54
C VAL A 128 3.42 -3.90 -11.87
N TYR A 129 2.15 -3.44 -11.84
CA TYR A 129 1.07 -4.14 -11.14
C TYR A 129 0.89 -5.59 -11.61
N MET A 130 0.90 -5.82 -12.93
CA MET A 130 0.72 -7.16 -13.50
C MET A 130 1.88 -8.08 -13.11
N ASP A 131 3.12 -7.61 -13.27
CA ASP A 131 4.33 -8.37 -12.91
C ASP A 131 4.36 -8.66 -11.40
N LYS A 132 4.01 -7.68 -10.56
CA LYS A 132 3.94 -7.87 -9.11
C LYS A 132 2.86 -8.88 -8.74
N TYR A 133 1.71 -8.84 -9.40
CA TYR A 133 0.62 -9.80 -9.19
C TYR A 133 1.05 -11.23 -9.56
N GLU A 134 1.79 -11.41 -10.66
CA GLU A 134 2.38 -12.70 -11.03
C GLU A 134 3.43 -13.14 -10.01
N ASN A 135 4.33 -12.24 -9.57
CA ASN A 135 5.33 -12.55 -8.56
C ASN A 135 4.70 -13.04 -7.24
N PHE A 136 3.59 -12.46 -6.78
CA PHE A 136 2.89 -12.93 -5.57
C PHE A 136 2.23 -14.31 -5.72
N HIS A 137 2.15 -14.84 -6.94
CA HIS A 137 1.75 -16.21 -7.15
C HIS A 137 2.88 -17.18 -6.78
N ASP A 138 4.11 -16.82 -7.12
CA ASP A 138 5.29 -17.69 -7.00
C ASP A 138 6.15 -17.39 -5.75
N TRP A 139 6.08 -16.16 -5.23
CA TRP A 139 6.88 -15.63 -4.12
C TRP A 139 6.01 -15.06 -3.01
N GLY A 140 6.52 -15.09 -1.78
CA GLY A 140 5.86 -14.55 -0.61
C GLY A 140 6.04 -13.05 -0.45
N TRP A 141 5.28 -12.45 0.47
CA TRP A 141 5.41 -11.04 0.85
C TRP A 141 6.85 -10.66 1.19
N SER A 142 7.51 -11.46 2.02
CA SER A 142 8.88 -11.24 2.48
C SER A 142 9.92 -11.22 1.36
N ASP A 143 9.66 -11.89 0.24
CA ASP A 143 10.61 -11.97 -0.88
C ASP A 143 10.62 -10.71 -1.74
N VAL A 144 9.53 -9.93 -1.70
CA VAL A 144 9.30 -8.77 -2.57
C VAL A 144 8.98 -7.49 -1.82
N TYR A 145 8.99 -7.55 -0.48
CA TYR A 145 8.70 -6.43 0.39
C TYR A 145 9.85 -5.41 0.36
N VAL A 146 9.47 -4.14 0.33
CA VAL A 146 10.37 -3.00 0.41
C VAL A 146 9.73 -1.96 1.31
N ARG A 147 10.47 -1.51 2.33
CA ARG A 147 9.93 -0.57 3.31
C ARG A 147 9.72 0.82 2.68
N PRO A 148 8.54 1.44 2.85
CA PRO A 148 8.30 2.82 2.42
C PRO A 148 9.26 3.81 3.09
N PRO A 149 9.83 4.80 2.36
CA PRO A 149 9.38 5.31 1.06
C PRO A 149 10.00 4.68 -0.20
N PHE A 150 10.80 3.63 -0.05
CA PHE A 150 11.49 2.98 -1.16
C PHE A 150 10.52 2.14 -2.02
N ILE A 151 10.80 2.01 -3.31
CA ILE A 151 10.07 1.15 -4.27
C ILE A 151 10.82 -0.16 -4.47
N ASP A 152 12.13 -0.09 -4.66
CA ASP A 152 13.00 -1.25 -4.89
C ASP A 152 14.28 -1.25 -4.04
N GLY A 153 14.50 -0.20 -3.24
CA GLY A 153 15.66 -0.07 -2.35
C GLY A 153 16.90 0.50 -3.03
N SER A 154 16.81 0.88 -4.31
CA SER A 154 17.90 1.57 -5.01
C SER A 154 17.88 3.09 -4.82
N GLU A 155 16.82 3.62 -4.21
CA GLU A 155 16.64 5.06 -4.01
C GLU A 155 17.47 5.64 -2.86
N ASP A 156 17.65 6.95 -2.90
CA ASP A 156 18.18 7.81 -1.85
C ASP A 156 17.17 8.91 -1.47
N GLU A 157 17.55 9.79 -0.55
CA GLU A 157 16.69 10.87 -0.06
C GLU A 157 16.19 11.84 -1.15
N THR A 158 16.81 11.84 -2.34
CA THR A 158 16.49 12.74 -3.45
C THR A 158 15.50 12.18 -4.46
N ASN A 159 15.27 10.86 -4.46
CA ASN A 159 14.38 10.20 -5.41
C ASN A 159 13.38 9.23 -4.76
N MET A 160 13.39 9.05 -3.45
CA MET A 160 12.36 8.30 -2.73
C MET A 160 10.95 8.90 -2.90
N VAL A 161 9.92 8.06 -2.81
CA VAL A 161 8.52 8.51 -2.95
C VAL A 161 8.21 9.56 -1.88
N GLY A 162 7.59 10.68 -2.26
CA GLY A 162 7.18 11.73 -1.31
C GLY A 162 8.29 12.68 -0.89
N HIS A 163 9.54 12.52 -1.35
CA HIS A 163 10.66 13.41 -0.99
C HIS A 163 10.36 14.90 -1.27
N TRP A 164 9.51 15.18 -2.26
CA TRP A 164 9.08 16.53 -2.60
C TRP A 164 8.33 17.26 -1.47
N ARG A 165 7.71 16.53 -0.53
CA ARG A 165 7.08 17.13 0.66
C ARG A 165 8.09 17.72 1.64
N GLY A 166 9.35 17.29 1.58
CA GLY A 166 10.45 17.81 2.40
C GLY A 166 11.05 19.13 1.90
N LYS A 167 10.77 19.54 0.66
CA LYS A 167 11.24 20.82 0.11
C LYS A 167 10.43 21.97 0.71
N LYS A 168 10.92 22.57 1.80
CA LYS A 168 10.47 23.92 2.19
C LYS A 168 10.66 24.83 0.98
N VAL A 169 9.60 25.55 0.58
CA VAL A 169 9.64 26.59 -0.44
C VAL A 169 10.60 27.70 0.04
N VAL A 170 11.89 27.56 -0.24
CA VAL A 170 12.86 28.65 -0.15
C VAL A 170 12.69 29.47 -1.42
N GLY A 171 11.70 30.36 -1.43
CA GLY A 171 11.41 31.13 -2.64
C GLY A 171 10.19 32.05 -2.65
N GLN A 172 9.69 32.51 -1.51
CA GLN A 172 8.80 33.67 -1.48
C GLN A 172 9.13 34.59 -0.31
N GLU A 173 10.29 35.24 -0.36
CA GLU A 173 10.47 36.53 0.31
C GLU A 173 11.32 37.47 -0.54
N LYS A 174 10.83 38.72 -0.58
CA LYS A 174 11.45 39.98 -1.06
C LYS A 174 11.26 40.36 -2.53
N GLY A 175 10.08 40.92 -2.77
CA GLY A 175 9.81 41.78 -3.92
C GLY A 175 8.83 42.91 -3.61
N VAL A 176 9.10 43.73 -2.59
CA VAL A 176 8.59 45.12 -2.56
C VAL A 176 9.72 46.01 -2.04
N SER A 177 10.47 46.58 -2.98
CA SER A 177 11.37 47.69 -2.72
C SER A 177 10.54 48.93 -2.41
N GLY A 178 10.81 49.56 -1.28
CA GLY A 178 10.41 50.95 -1.08
C GLY A 178 11.26 51.87 -1.95
N THR A 179 10.59 52.81 -2.62
CA THR A 179 10.91 54.24 -2.74
C THR A 179 9.64 54.94 -3.18
#